data_AF-A0A959EVH7-F1
#
_entry.id   AF-A0A959EVH7-F1
#
_cell.length_a   1.000
_cell.length_b   1.000
_cell.length_c   1.000
_cell.angle_alpha   90.00
_cell.angle_beta   90.00
_cell.angle_gamma   90.00
#
_symmetry.space_group_name_H-M   'P 1'
#
loop_
_entity.id
_entity.type
_entity.pdbx_description
1 polymer ?
#
loop_
_entity_poly.entity_id
_entity_poly.type
_entity_poly.pdbx_seq_one_letter_code
_entity_poly.pdbx_strand_id
1 'polypeptide(L)'
;MDNQDFTPKTFWQRPEGTTGMIILAGLLIGGGYLLYTALPVLIGLAANTLYLALMLLALAAIVYMVLDPKMRNLVGYMYKSFMRWLTGLFVQIDPIGILKSYVEDLEDNLSKMNKQINKLRGQMHKLKEIIFNNKKAIEDNLQLASKAKETNKQSMMILKSRKAGRLKESNMRLEDLYRKMEVLYRVLSKMYENSEILKEDIKDQV
;
A
#
# COMPACT_ATOMS: atom_id res chain seq x y z
N MET A 1 22.70 5.04 -2.58
CA MET A 1 21.62 4.09 -2.28
C MET A 1 21.08 3.65 -3.62
N ASP A 2 21.04 2.34 -3.83
CA ASP A 2 20.99 1.68 -5.14
C ASP A 2 19.97 2.26 -6.12
N ASN A 3 20.44 2.57 -7.33
CA ASN A 3 19.60 2.72 -8.50
C ASN A 3 18.98 1.35 -8.77
N GLN A 4 17.72 1.17 -8.37
CA GLN A 4 16.95 0.02 -8.82
C GLN A 4 16.76 0.18 -10.34
N ASP A 5 17.51 -0.60 -11.11
CA ASP A 5 17.33 -0.73 -12.54
C ASP A 5 15.88 -1.17 -12.81
N PHE A 6 15.06 -0.24 -13.28
CA PHE A 6 13.69 -0.50 -13.72
C PHE A 6 13.73 -1.39 -14.97
N THR A 7 13.81 -2.70 -14.79
CA THR A 7 13.63 -3.63 -15.91
C THR A 7 12.16 -3.59 -16.34
N PRO A 8 11.84 -3.19 -17.59
CA PRO A 8 10.46 -3.08 -18.02
C PRO A 8 9.79 -4.47 -18.02
N LYS A 9 8.69 -4.61 -17.27
CA LYS A 9 7.92 -5.85 -17.20
C LYS A 9 7.45 -6.30 -18.58
N THR A 10 7.72 -7.57 -18.91
CA THR A 10 7.25 -8.23 -20.13
C THR A 10 5.72 -8.21 -20.19
N PHE A 11 5.13 -8.17 -21.39
CA PHE A 11 3.67 -8.08 -21.60
C PHE A 11 2.85 -9.06 -20.73
N TRP A 12 3.32 -10.29 -20.57
CA TRP A 12 2.66 -11.34 -19.77
C TRP A 12 2.73 -11.16 -18.24
N GLN A 13 3.60 -10.26 -17.75
CA GLN A 13 3.71 -9.89 -16.34
C GLN A 13 2.86 -8.66 -15.99
N ARG A 14 2.25 -8.03 -17.00
CA ARG A 14 1.29 -6.94 -16.81
C ARG A 14 -0.09 -7.53 -16.52
N PRO A 15 -0.94 -6.83 -15.75
CA PRO A 15 -2.33 -7.26 -15.51
C PRO A 15 -3.12 -7.52 -16.81
N GLU A 16 -2.70 -6.88 -17.91
CA GLU A 16 -3.24 -7.08 -19.26
C GLU A 16 -2.97 -8.50 -19.81
N GLY A 17 -1.76 -9.01 -19.58
CA GLY A 17 -1.34 -10.32 -20.09
C GLY A 17 -1.90 -11.47 -19.28
N THR A 18 -2.03 -11.33 -17.95
CA THR A 18 -2.62 -12.36 -17.09
C THR A 18 -4.13 -12.49 -17.31
N THR A 19 -4.85 -11.38 -17.43
CA THR A 19 -6.27 -11.37 -17.79
C THR A 19 -6.47 -11.93 -19.20
N GLY A 20 -5.57 -11.58 -20.13
CA GLY A 20 -5.56 -12.14 -21.48
C GLY A 20 -5.33 -13.65 -21.50
N MET A 21 -4.48 -14.22 -20.65
CA MET A 21 -4.31 -15.68 -20.59
C MET A 21 -5.60 -16.39 -20.16
N ILE A 22 -6.33 -15.83 -19.20
CA ILE A 22 -7.60 -16.41 -18.70
C ILE A 22 -8.68 -16.35 -19.77
N ILE A 23 -8.81 -15.20 -20.46
CA ILE A 23 -9.80 -15.04 -21.53
C ILE A 23 -9.48 -15.96 -22.71
N LEU A 24 -8.20 -16.09 -23.09
CA LEU A 24 -7.78 -16.97 -24.18
C LEU A 24 -8.02 -18.46 -23.84
N ALA A 25 -7.73 -18.87 -22.60
CA ALA A 25 -8.07 -20.20 -22.12
C ALA A 25 -9.60 -20.44 -22.13
N GLY A 26 -10.39 -19.45 -21.71
CA GLY A 26 -11.85 -19.49 -21.78
C GLY A 26 -12.39 -19.57 -23.21
N LEU A 27 -11.78 -18.85 -24.16
CA LEU A 27 -12.11 -18.90 -25.58
C LEU A 27 -11.78 -20.25 -26.20
N LEU A 28 -10.65 -20.87 -25.83
CA LEU A 28 -10.28 -22.20 -26.30
C LEU A 28 -11.24 -23.27 -25.76
N ILE A 29 -11.58 -23.22 -24.47
CA ILE A 29 -12.52 -24.17 -23.84
C ILE A 29 -13.94 -23.96 -24.39
N GLY A 30 -14.42 -22.72 -24.41
CA GLY A 30 -15.75 -22.38 -24.90
C GLY A 30 -15.91 -22.60 -26.41
N GLY A 31 -14.88 -22.27 -27.20
CA GLY A 31 -14.85 -22.53 -28.63
C GLY A 31 -14.79 -24.02 -28.95
N GLY A 32 -14.01 -24.79 -28.18
CA GLY A 32 -13.98 -26.25 -28.28
C GLY A 32 -15.31 -26.90 -27.94
N TYR A 33 -15.99 -26.42 -26.89
CA TYR A 33 -17.32 -26.90 -26.51
C TYR A 33 -18.39 -26.55 -27.56
N LEU A 34 -18.40 -25.32 -28.07
CA LEU A 34 -19.31 -24.91 -29.14
C LEU A 34 -19.12 -25.74 -30.40
N LEU A 35 -17.88 -25.98 -30.82
CA LEU A 35 -17.58 -26.87 -31.94
C LEU A 35 -18.09 -28.30 -31.70
N TYR A 36 -17.89 -28.83 -30.50
CA TYR A 36 -18.40 -30.16 -30.13
C TYR A 36 -19.94 -30.23 -30.19
N THR A 37 -20.64 -29.18 -29.75
CA THR A 37 -22.11 -29.13 -29.83
C THR A 37 -22.64 -28.85 -31.25
N ALA A 38 -21.87 -28.15 -32.09
CA ALA A 38 -22.23 -27.82 -33.47
C ALA A 38 -21.87 -28.94 -34.47
N LEU A 39 -21.03 -29.90 -34.06
CA LEU A 39 -20.58 -31.04 -34.86
C LEU A 39 -21.73 -31.79 -35.57
N PRO A 40 -22.88 -32.10 -34.93
CA PRO A 40 -24.00 -32.76 -35.59
C PRO A 40 -24.62 -31.91 -36.73
N VAL A 41 -24.70 -30.59 -36.54
CA VAL A 41 -25.20 -29.65 -37.55
C VAL A 41 -24.21 -29.50 -38.70
N LEU A 42 -22.91 -29.46 -38.39
CA LEU A 42 -21.84 -29.42 -39.39
C LEU A 42 -21.82 -30.68 -40.27
N ILE A 43 -22.07 -31.86 -39.68
CA ILE A 43 -22.22 -33.13 -40.44
C ILE A 43 -23.45 -33.08 -41.35
N GLY A 44 -24.58 -32.53 -40.87
CA GLY A 44 -25.78 -32.34 -41.68
C GLY A 44 -25.59 -31.37 -42.86
N LEU A 45 -24.83 -30.29 -42.66
CA LEU A 45 -24.48 -29.34 -43.72
C LEU A 45 -23.45 -29.91 -44.70
N ALA A 46 -22.53 -30.77 -44.24
CA ALA A 46 -21.54 -31.45 -45.06
C ALA A 46 -22.17 -32.44 -46.07
N ALA A 47 -23.43 -32.84 -45.89
CA ALA A 47 -24.15 -33.67 -46.85
C ALA A 47 -24.39 -32.98 -48.20
N ASN A 48 -24.33 -31.64 -48.24
CA ASN A 48 -24.42 -30.87 -49.47
C ASN A 48 -23.01 -30.47 -49.93
N THR A 49 -22.67 -30.83 -51.18
CA THR A 49 -21.35 -30.60 -51.79
C THR A 49 -20.95 -29.12 -51.80
N LEU A 50 -21.91 -28.20 -51.91
CA LEU A 50 -21.66 -26.75 -51.89
C LEU A 50 -21.25 -26.25 -50.51
N TYR A 51 -21.97 -26.66 -49.46
CA TYR A 51 -21.66 -26.28 -48.08
C TYR A 51 -20.38 -26.94 -47.58
N LEU A 52 -20.10 -28.18 -48.01
CA LEU A 52 -18.83 -28.84 -47.74
C LEU A 52 -17.64 -28.06 -48.32
N ALA A 53 -17.73 -27.61 -49.58
CA ALA A 53 -16.68 -26.82 -50.20
C ALA A 53 -16.43 -25.48 -49.48
N LEU A 54 -17.50 -24.80 -49.03
CA LEU A 54 -17.39 -23.56 -48.24
C LEU A 54 -16.76 -23.80 -46.86
N MET A 55 -17.13 -24.88 -46.17
CA MET A 55 -16.54 -25.24 -44.88
C MET A 55 -15.06 -25.59 -45.01
N LEU A 56 -14.67 -26.32 -46.05
CA LEU A 56 -13.26 -26.64 -46.31
C LEU A 56 -12.44 -25.39 -46.64
N LEU A 57 -12.99 -24.44 -47.38
CA LEU A 57 -12.35 -23.14 -47.63
C LEU A 57 -12.16 -22.34 -46.33
N ALA A 58 -13.18 -22.29 -45.47
CA ALA A 58 -13.08 -21.63 -44.17
C ALA A 58 -12.01 -22.29 -43.28
N LEU A 59 -11.97 -23.62 -43.26
CA LEU A 59 -10.97 -24.38 -42.51
C LEU A 59 -9.56 -24.14 -43.06
N ALA A 60 -9.39 -24.14 -44.38
CA ALA A 60 -8.12 -23.81 -45.03
C ALA A 60 -7.66 -22.39 -44.70
N ALA A 61 -8.58 -21.42 -44.64
CA ALA A 61 -8.27 -20.04 -44.23
C ALA A 61 -7.81 -19.95 -42.76
N ILE A 62 -8.44 -20.70 -41.85
CA ILE A 62 -8.03 -20.77 -40.43
C ILE A 62 -6.64 -21.41 -40.31
N VAL A 63 -6.39 -22.51 -41.01
CA VAL A 63 -5.08 -23.17 -41.03
C VAL A 63 -4.01 -22.23 -41.59
N TYR A 64 -4.31 -21.53 -42.70
CA TYR A 64 -3.40 -20.53 -43.28
C TYR A 64 -3.07 -19.40 -42.28
N MET A 65 -4.06 -18.91 -41.54
CA MET A 65 -3.86 -17.87 -40.51
C MET A 65 -2.89 -18.32 -39.40
N VAL A 66 -2.89 -19.60 -39.03
CA VAL A 66 -2.02 -20.15 -37.99
C VAL A 66 -0.61 -20.44 -38.50
N LEU A 67 -0.48 -20.94 -39.74
CA LEU A 67 0.80 -21.33 -40.33
C LEU A 67 1.62 -20.14 -40.83
N ASP A 68 0.99 -19.09 -41.35
CA ASP A 68 1.71 -17.92 -41.87
C ASP A 68 2.22 -17.04 -40.71
N PRO A 69 3.56 -16.85 -40.56
CA PRO A 69 4.13 -16.05 -39.49
C PRO A 69 3.69 -14.57 -39.54
N LYS A 70 3.32 -14.04 -40.71
CA LYS A 70 2.81 -12.65 -40.82
C LYS A 70 1.40 -12.53 -40.27
N MET A 71 0.52 -13.49 -40.59
CA MET A 71 -0.85 -13.51 -40.11
C MET A 71 -0.90 -13.76 -38.60
N ARG A 72 -0.08 -14.67 -38.08
CA ARG A 72 0.06 -14.92 -36.64
C ARG A 72 0.48 -13.66 -35.88
N ASN A 73 1.42 -12.89 -36.44
CA ASN A 73 1.85 -11.63 -35.83
C ASN A 73 0.74 -10.59 -35.86
N LEU A 74 0.04 -10.42 -36.98
CA LEU A 74 -1.09 -9.48 -37.11
C LEU A 74 -2.19 -9.77 -36.08
N VAL A 75 -2.65 -11.02 -36.01
CA VAL A 75 -3.66 -11.45 -35.04
C VAL A 75 -3.16 -11.25 -33.60
N GLY A 76 -1.88 -11.53 -33.34
CA GLY A 76 -1.25 -11.25 -32.06
C GLY A 76 -1.23 -9.76 -31.70
N TYR A 77 -0.98 -8.86 -32.66
CA TYR A 77 -1.06 -7.41 -32.44
C TYR A 77 -2.50 -6.93 -32.22
N MET A 78 -3.46 -7.46 -32.98
CA MET A 78 -4.87 -7.16 -32.78
C MET A 78 -5.34 -7.60 -31.40
N TYR A 79 -4.95 -8.79 -30.96
CA TYR A 79 -5.24 -9.31 -29.64
C TYR A 79 -4.66 -8.41 -28.54
N LYS A 80 -3.38 -8.02 -28.65
CA LYS A 80 -2.73 -7.10 -27.70
C LYS A 80 -3.43 -5.74 -27.64
N SER A 81 -3.82 -5.18 -28.78
CA SER A 81 -4.53 -3.90 -28.85
C SER A 81 -5.91 -3.96 -28.21
N PHE A 82 -6.66 -5.04 -28.46
CA PHE A 82 -7.97 -5.26 -27.84
C PHE A 82 -7.86 -5.47 -26.33
N MET A 83 -6.88 -6.27 -25.88
CA MET A 83 -6.65 -6.47 -24.46
C MET A 83 -6.29 -5.18 -23.74
N ARG A 84 -5.43 -4.33 -24.34
CA ARG A 84 -5.08 -3.01 -23.79
C ARG A 84 -6.31 -2.10 -23.66
N TRP A 85 -7.22 -2.14 -24.63
CA TRP A 85 -8.49 -1.41 -24.57
C TRP A 85 -9.40 -1.95 -23.46
N LEU A 86 -9.58 -3.27 -23.39
CA LEU A 86 -10.45 -3.92 -22.41
C LEU A 86 -9.93 -3.73 -20.97
N THR A 87 -8.62 -3.83 -20.76
CA THR A 87 -8.02 -3.63 -19.44
C THR A 87 -7.95 -2.17 -19.04
N GLY A 88 -7.89 -1.24 -20.00
CA GLY A 88 -7.97 0.20 -19.75
C GLY A 88 -9.30 0.65 -19.15
N LEU A 89 -10.37 -0.15 -19.29
CA LEU A 89 -11.66 0.12 -18.65
C LEU A 89 -11.68 -0.24 -17.15
N PHE A 90 -10.80 -1.14 -16.70
CA PHE A 90 -10.77 -1.65 -15.32
C PHE A 90 -9.51 -1.25 -14.55
N VAL A 91 -8.45 -0.83 -15.23
CA VAL A 91 -7.16 -0.41 -14.66
C VAL A 91 -6.75 0.90 -15.35
N GLN A 92 -6.49 1.97 -14.59
CA GLN A 92 -5.93 3.20 -15.16
C GLN A 92 -4.53 2.92 -15.71
N ILE A 93 -4.40 2.93 -17.04
CA ILE A 93 -3.13 2.72 -17.77
C ILE A 93 -2.41 4.06 -18.03
N ASP A 94 -3.07 5.19 -17.75
CA ASP A 94 -2.49 6.50 -17.99
C ASP A 94 -1.42 6.82 -16.93
N PRO A 95 -0.14 6.97 -17.33
CA PRO A 95 0.97 7.15 -16.38
C PRO A 95 0.79 8.42 -15.53
N ILE A 96 0.20 9.48 -16.11
CA ILE A 96 -0.15 10.74 -15.45
C ILE A 96 -1.22 10.51 -14.36
N GLY A 97 -2.22 9.67 -14.63
CA GLY A 97 -3.29 9.35 -13.67
C GLY A 97 -2.76 8.62 -12.43
N ILE A 98 -1.81 7.70 -12.63
CA ILE A 98 -1.14 6.99 -11.53
C ILE A 98 -0.34 7.97 -10.67
N LEU A 99 0.43 8.88 -11.28
CA LEU A 99 1.18 9.89 -10.54
C LEU A 99 0.25 10.84 -9.78
N LYS A 100 -0.87 11.26 -10.38
CA LYS A 100 -1.88 12.09 -9.70
C LYS A 100 -2.51 11.38 -8.50
N SER A 101 -2.89 10.12 -8.66
CA SER A 101 -3.39 9.29 -7.56
C SER A 101 -2.34 9.14 -6.45
N TYR A 102 -1.07 8.97 -6.82
CA TYR A 102 0.02 8.88 -5.86
C TYR A 102 0.24 10.20 -5.11
N VAL A 103 0.15 11.35 -5.78
CA VAL A 103 0.20 12.68 -5.14
C VAL A 103 -0.96 12.84 -4.15
N GLU A 104 -2.18 12.45 -4.54
CA GLU A 104 -3.36 12.51 -3.67
C GLU A 104 -3.20 11.60 -2.44
N ASP A 105 -2.75 10.36 -2.63
CA ASP A 105 -2.42 9.45 -1.53
C ASP A 105 -1.34 10.02 -0.60
N LEU A 106 -0.33 10.67 -1.18
CA LEU A 106 0.77 11.26 -0.44
C LEU A 106 0.32 12.50 0.35
N GLU A 107 -0.58 13.33 -0.19
CA GLU A 107 -1.24 14.43 0.54
C GLU A 107 -2.03 13.92 1.74
N ASP A 108 -2.83 12.88 1.54
CA ASP A 108 -3.60 12.25 2.60
C ASP A 108 -2.70 11.69 3.71
N ASN A 109 -1.59 11.05 3.34
CA ASN A 109 -0.63 10.51 4.29
C ASN A 109 0.13 11.61 5.04
N LEU A 110 0.51 12.71 4.38
CA LEU A 110 1.07 13.90 5.02
C LEU A 110 0.08 14.50 6.04
N SER A 111 -1.19 14.63 5.67
CA SER A 111 -2.25 15.12 6.57
C SER A 111 -2.41 14.23 7.82
N LYS A 112 -2.44 12.90 7.64
CA LYS A 112 -2.48 11.93 8.74
C LYS A 112 -1.24 12.02 9.62
N MET A 113 -0.06 12.18 9.03
CA MET A 113 1.20 12.32 9.76
C MET A 113 1.25 13.61 10.58
N ASN A 114 0.84 14.75 10.02
CA ASN A 114 0.75 16.02 10.73
C ASN A 114 -0.19 15.90 11.96
N LYS A 115 -1.35 15.25 11.80
CA LYS A 115 -2.25 14.96 12.94
C LYS A 115 -1.56 14.13 14.03
N GLN A 116 -0.79 13.11 13.66
CA GLN A 116 -0.05 12.28 14.61
C GLN A 116 1.08 13.05 15.31
N ILE A 117 1.83 13.89 14.59
CA ILE A 117 2.87 14.77 15.15
C ILE A 117 2.26 15.70 16.20
N ASN A 118 1.12 16.32 15.89
CA ASN A 118 0.44 17.22 16.83
C ASN A 118 -0.09 16.47 18.07
N LYS A 119 -0.66 15.27 17.88
CA LYS A 119 -1.10 14.42 18.99
C LYS A 119 0.08 14.01 19.88
N LEU A 120 1.20 13.61 19.29
CA LEU A 120 2.42 13.24 19.99
C LEU A 120 2.98 14.42 20.79
N ARG A 121 3.06 15.61 20.18
CA ARG A 121 3.46 16.86 20.85
C ARG A 121 2.57 17.15 22.06
N GLY A 122 1.25 17.00 21.91
CA GLY A 122 0.30 17.17 23.02
C GLY A 122 0.50 16.15 24.16
N GLN A 123 0.76 14.88 23.82
CA GLN A 123 1.07 13.85 24.81
C GLN A 123 2.40 14.13 25.54
N MET A 124 3.42 14.61 24.83
CA MET A 124 4.70 15.02 25.43
C MET A 124 4.51 16.15 26.43
N HIS A 125 3.68 17.14 26.12
CA HIS A 125 3.36 18.23 27.05
C HIS A 125 2.69 17.72 28.33
N LYS A 126 1.67 16.86 28.21
CA LYS A 126 1.00 16.25 29.37
C LYS A 126 1.97 15.42 30.22
N LEU A 127 2.82 14.63 29.57
CA LEU A 127 3.82 13.83 30.25
C LEU A 127 4.82 14.69 31.03
N LYS A 128 5.28 15.79 30.43
CA LYS A 128 6.17 16.76 31.06
C LYS A 128 5.51 17.43 32.28
N GLU A 129 4.22 17.77 32.18
CA GLU A 129 3.44 18.32 33.28
C GLU A 129 3.31 17.32 34.44
N ILE A 130 3.04 16.04 34.16
CA ILE A 130 2.99 14.99 35.18
C ILE A 130 4.35 14.85 35.88
N ILE A 131 5.46 14.82 35.12
CA ILE A 131 6.81 14.75 35.68
C ILE A 131 7.06 15.95 36.60
N PHE A 132 6.68 17.16 36.18
CA PHE A 132 6.82 18.38 36.96
C PHE A 132 6.02 18.34 38.27
N ASN A 133 4.74 17.97 38.20
CA ASN A 133 3.86 17.84 39.37
C ASN A 133 4.37 16.77 40.34
N ASN A 134 4.85 15.64 39.82
CA ASN A 134 5.49 14.60 40.64
C ASN A 134 6.78 15.10 41.30
N LYS A 135 7.61 15.91 40.61
CA LYS A 135 8.82 16.51 41.22
C LYS A 135 8.47 17.40 42.40
N LYS A 136 7.45 18.26 42.25
CA LYS A 136 6.94 19.09 43.35
C LYS A 136 6.44 18.24 44.52
N ALA A 137 5.64 17.21 44.24
CA ALA A 137 5.13 16.31 45.27
C ALA A 137 6.25 15.51 45.98
N ILE A 138 7.33 15.15 45.28
CA ILE A 138 8.51 14.52 45.89
C ILE A 138 9.14 15.49 46.89
N GLU A 139 9.38 16.73 46.49
CA GLU A 139 9.97 17.76 47.35
C GLU A 139 9.11 18.01 48.60
N ASP A 140 7.79 18.20 48.42
CA ASP A 140 6.85 18.39 49.53
C ASP A 140 6.88 17.19 50.51
N ASN A 141 6.86 15.95 49.99
CA ASN A 141 6.90 14.76 50.84
C ASN A 141 8.25 14.61 51.55
N LEU A 142 9.36 15.00 50.94
CA LEU A 142 10.69 14.99 51.57
C LEU A 142 10.77 16.05 52.68
N GLN A 143 10.27 17.26 52.45
CA GLN A 143 10.20 18.31 53.48
C GLN A 143 9.36 17.87 54.68
N LEU A 144 8.19 17.26 54.44
CA LEU A 144 7.36 16.69 55.51
C LEU A 144 8.05 15.54 56.24
N ALA A 145 8.81 14.70 55.53
CA ALA A 145 9.59 13.64 56.14
C ALA A 145 10.69 14.20 57.06
N SER A 146 11.39 15.27 56.64
CA SER A 146 12.39 15.97 57.46
C SER A 146 11.78 16.57 58.72
N LYS A 147 10.63 17.27 58.61
CA LYS A 147 9.91 17.80 59.79
C LYS A 147 9.42 16.69 60.73
N ALA A 148 8.96 15.56 60.18
CA ALA A 148 8.55 14.40 60.97
C ALA A 148 9.74 13.77 61.71
N LYS A 149 10.93 13.79 61.11
CA LYS A 149 12.19 13.35 61.74
C LYS A 149 12.54 14.25 62.93
N GLU A 150 12.46 15.57 62.76
CA GLU A 150 12.74 16.56 63.82
C GLU A 150 11.76 16.44 65.00
N THR A 151 10.49 16.12 64.72
CA THR A 151 9.43 15.97 65.73
C THR A 151 9.31 14.55 66.30
N ASN A 152 10.30 13.68 66.08
CA ASN A 152 10.34 12.28 66.52
C ASN A 152 9.16 11.40 66.05
N LYS A 153 8.45 11.80 64.98
CA LYS A 153 7.34 11.04 64.38
C LYS A 153 7.86 10.06 63.32
N GLN A 154 8.58 9.04 63.77
CA GLN A 154 9.26 8.05 62.91
C GLN A 154 8.33 7.39 61.86
N SER A 155 7.12 6.98 62.26
CA SER A 155 6.16 6.35 61.34
C SER A 155 5.75 7.27 60.18
N MET A 156 5.57 8.57 60.46
CA MET A 156 5.22 9.56 59.44
C MET A 156 6.41 9.83 58.51
N MET A 157 7.63 9.90 59.06
CA MET A 157 8.85 10.06 58.28
C MET A 157 9.02 8.92 57.28
N ILE A 158 8.88 7.66 57.72
CA ILE A 158 9.02 6.48 56.86
C ILE A 158 7.96 6.50 55.75
N LEU A 159 6.70 6.79 56.09
CA LEU A 159 5.60 6.80 55.12
C LEU A 159 5.83 7.84 54.01
N LYS A 160 6.23 9.06 54.39
CA LYS A 160 6.47 10.17 53.45
C LYS A 160 7.71 9.92 52.59
N SER A 161 8.80 9.43 53.18
CA SER A 161 10.00 9.01 52.45
C SER A 161 9.71 7.91 51.42
N ARG A 162 8.92 6.89 51.78
CA ARG A 162 8.51 5.83 50.84
C ARG A 162 7.63 6.38 49.71
N LYS A 163 6.72 7.31 49.99
CA LYS A 163 5.89 7.96 48.96
C LYS A 163 6.76 8.76 47.98
N ALA A 164 7.71 9.54 48.48
CA ALA A 164 8.68 10.26 47.67
C ALA A 164 9.53 9.30 46.80
N GLY A 165 9.98 8.18 47.37
CA GLY A 165 10.71 7.14 46.64
C GLY A 165 9.91 6.55 45.46
N ARG A 166 8.64 6.19 45.67
CA ARG A 166 7.77 5.68 44.60
C ARG A 166 7.54 6.70 43.49
N LEU A 167 7.32 7.96 43.84
CA LEU A 167 7.16 9.04 42.86
C LEU A 167 8.45 9.28 42.07
N LYS A 168 9.62 9.21 42.72
CA LYS A 168 10.92 9.31 42.05
C LYS A 168 11.12 8.19 41.03
N GLU A 169 10.82 6.95 41.41
CA GLU A 169 10.88 5.81 40.50
C GLU A 169 9.93 5.96 39.31
N SER A 170 8.69 6.39 39.56
CA SER A 170 7.74 6.70 38.50
C SER A 170 8.29 7.76 37.55
N ASN A 171 8.88 8.84 38.07
CA ASN A 171 9.45 9.91 37.24
C ASN A 171 10.60 9.43 36.36
N MET A 172 11.47 8.53 36.85
CA MET A 172 12.54 7.97 36.00
C MET A 172 11.96 7.25 34.78
N ARG A 173 10.88 6.47 34.96
CA ARG A 173 10.20 5.76 33.86
C ARG A 173 9.52 6.73 32.89
N LEU A 174 8.88 7.78 33.42
CA LEU A 174 8.24 8.81 32.60
C LEU A 174 9.26 9.65 31.80
N GLU A 175 10.43 9.93 32.38
CA GLU A 175 11.53 10.62 31.69
C GLU A 175 12.11 9.77 30.54
N ASP A 176 12.26 8.46 30.70
CA ASP A 176 12.66 7.56 29.62
C ASP A 176 11.62 7.54 28.48
N LEU A 177 10.33 7.44 28.82
CA LEU A 177 9.25 7.53 27.85
C LEU A 177 9.28 8.87 27.09
N TYR A 178 9.48 9.98 27.79
CA TYR A 178 9.58 11.31 27.17
C TYR A 178 10.72 11.36 26.14
N ARG A 179 11.90 10.81 26.45
CA ARG A 179 13.03 10.75 25.51
C ARG A 179 12.70 9.94 24.25
N LYS A 180 12.02 8.79 24.41
CA LYS A 180 11.55 7.99 23.25
C LYS A 180 10.57 8.77 22.39
N MET A 181 9.63 9.48 23.01
CA MET A 181 8.69 10.35 22.28
C MET A 181 9.39 11.48 21.54
N GLU A 182 10.44 12.07 22.11
CA GLU A 182 11.23 13.12 21.46
C GLU A 182 11.94 12.62 20.19
N VAL A 183 12.52 11.41 20.24
CA VAL A 183 13.13 10.78 19.04
C VAL A 183 12.07 10.55 17.97
N LEU A 184 10.91 9.98 18.33
CA LEU A 184 9.81 9.76 17.39
C LEU A 184 9.31 11.07 16.78
N TYR A 185 9.15 12.11 17.60
CA TYR A 185 8.73 13.43 17.13
C TYR A 185 9.73 13.98 16.10
N ARG A 186 11.03 13.91 16.38
CA ARG A 186 12.08 14.37 15.46
C ARG A 186 12.06 13.61 14.13
N VAL A 187 11.93 12.29 14.18
CA VAL A 187 11.88 11.44 12.98
C VAL A 187 10.63 11.75 12.16
N LEU A 188 9.45 11.80 12.79
CA LEU A 188 8.19 12.09 12.09
C LEU A 188 8.19 13.49 11.48
N SER A 189 8.71 14.50 12.20
CA SER A 189 8.84 15.85 11.65
C SER A 189 9.76 15.88 10.43
N LYS A 190 10.90 15.16 10.46
CA LYS A 190 11.80 15.12 9.30
C LYS A 190 11.23 14.33 8.13
N MET A 191 10.50 13.25 8.40
CA MET A 191 9.78 12.50 7.37
C MET A 191 8.70 13.37 6.71
N TYR A 192 7.94 14.13 7.49
CA TYR A 192 6.94 15.06 6.96
C TYR A 192 7.56 16.10 6.03
N GLU A 193 8.63 16.77 6.45
CA GLU A 193 9.33 17.76 5.64
C GLU A 193 9.86 17.16 4.32
N ASN A 194 10.51 15.99 4.40
CA ASN A 194 11.04 15.32 3.22
C ASN A 194 9.93 14.84 2.27
N SER A 195 8.83 14.32 2.81
CA SER A 195 7.69 13.86 2.00
C SER A 195 6.93 15.04 1.38
N GLU A 196 6.90 16.20 2.02
CA GLU A 196 6.31 17.42 1.46
C GLU A 196 7.10 17.93 0.25
N ILE A 197 8.44 17.89 0.30
CA ILE A 197 9.30 18.20 -0.86
C ILE A 197 9.06 17.20 -1.99
N LEU A 198 9.09 15.89 -1.68
CA LEU A 198 8.84 14.84 -2.67
C LEU A 198 7.47 15.00 -3.33
N LYS A 199 6.45 15.41 -2.55
CA LYS A 199 5.13 15.69 -3.10
C LYS A 199 5.18 16.77 -4.17
N GLU A 200 5.82 17.89 -3.87
CA GLU A 200 5.89 19.04 -4.75
C GLU A 200 6.65 18.67 -6.03
N ASP A 201 7.78 17.95 -5.89
CA ASP A 201 8.58 17.46 -7.02
C ASP A 201 7.77 16.55 -7.95
N ILE A 202 6.93 15.66 -7.40
CA ILE A 202 6.09 14.77 -8.21
C ILE A 202 4.96 15.58 -8.83
N LYS A 203 4.33 16.49 -8.09
CA LYS A 203 3.24 17.32 -8.59
C LYS A 203 3.67 18.19 -9.77
N ASP A 204 4.90 18.68 -9.79
CA ASP A 204 5.47 19.44 -10.90
C ASP A 204 5.74 18.57 -12.15
N GLN A 205 5.79 17.24 -12.02
CA GLN A 205 6.02 16.30 -13.12
C GLN A 205 4.72 15.83 -13.81
N VAL A 206 3.55 16.17 -13.28
CA VAL A 206 2.22 15.72 -13.76
C VAL A 206 1.47 16.86 -14.42
#